data_AF-A0A495IVA3-F1
#
_entry.id   AF-A0A495IVA3-F1
#
_cell.length_a   1.000
_cell.length_b   1.000
_cell.length_c   1.000
_cell.angle_alpha   90.00
_cell.angle_beta   90.00
_cell.angle_gamma   90.00
#
_symmetry.space_group_name_H-M   'P 1'
#
loop_
_entity.id
_entity.type
_entity.pdbx_description
1 polymer ?
#
loop_
_entity_poly.entity_id
_entity_poly.type
_entity_poly.pdbx_seq_one_letter_code
_entity_poly.pdbx_strand_id
1 'polypeptide(L)'
;MKTISTAFLLTIACLSAFAQKHTAIVKIFKVTTFQPNGSITIQMDTVKESYNKLDLTYFAKHYNYPKPWLPDSLRNPIYKSQKVVVSVGERDDKKFHYSTYTVYDSLSRVTAFGTTACMVCNFLPSEYRVVYNTNGNIEKITKSYMSSSNAQNLYTIAYFPSGNINEFDCFNYKTLVKRIELL
;
A
#
# COMPACT_ATOMS: atom_id res chain seq x y z
N MET A 1 30.18 -30.33 -49.85
CA MET A 1 28.88 -30.45 -49.17
C MET A 1 29.03 -29.97 -47.74
N LYS A 2 28.41 -28.85 -47.37
CA LYS A 2 28.35 -28.35 -45.98
C LYS A 2 26.91 -28.50 -45.51
N THR A 3 26.67 -29.44 -44.61
CA THR A 3 25.38 -29.64 -43.93
C THR A 3 25.19 -28.49 -42.93
N ILE A 4 24.33 -27.53 -43.29
CA ILE A 4 23.87 -26.51 -42.34
C ILE A 4 22.98 -27.22 -41.33
N SER A 5 23.43 -27.23 -40.08
CA SER A 5 22.83 -27.94 -38.95
C SER A 5 21.38 -27.49 -38.73
N THR A 6 20.45 -28.41 -38.95
CA THR A 6 19.01 -28.28 -38.66
C THR A 6 18.71 -27.94 -37.20
N ALA A 7 19.67 -28.13 -36.28
CA ALA A 7 19.53 -27.73 -34.89
C ALA A 7 19.52 -26.20 -34.68
N PHE A 8 20.08 -25.41 -35.60
CA PHE A 8 20.17 -23.95 -35.45
C PHE A 8 18.86 -23.22 -35.81
N LEU A 9 18.02 -23.84 -36.65
CA LEU A 9 16.72 -23.28 -37.04
C LEU A 9 15.63 -23.54 -35.99
N LEU A 10 15.73 -24.63 -35.21
CA LEU A 10 14.77 -24.95 -34.15
C LEU A 10 14.90 -24.03 -32.93
N THR A 11 16.12 -23.60 -32.58
CA THR A 11 16.36 -22.69 -31.45
C THR A 11 15.77 -21.29 -31.69
N ILE A 12 15.80 -20.78 -32.92
CA ILE A 12 15.27 -19.45 -33.24
C ILE A 12 13.72 -19.42 -33.19
N ALA A 13 13.06 -20.53 -33.54
CA ALA A 13 11.59 -20.63 -33.48
C ALA A 13 11.04 -20.70 -32.05
N CYS A 14 11.81 -21.21 -31.08
CA CYS A 14 11.39 -21.21 -29.67
C CYS A 14 11.56 -19.84 -28.99
N LEU A 15 12.48 -18.98 -29.45
CA LEU A 15 12.69 -17.66 -28.86
C LEU A 15 11.63 -16.62 -29.25
N SER A 16 10.98 -16.76 -30.41
CA SER A 16 9.93 -15.83 -30.84
C SER A 16 8.57 -16.06 -30.16
N ALA A 17 8.36 -17.22 -29.52
CA ALA A 17 7.12 -17.52 -28.78
C ALA A 17 7.07 -16.87 -27.37
N PHE A 18 8.20 -16.41 -26.83
CA PHE A 18 8.26 -15.77 -25.51
C PHE A 18 8.14 -14.25 -25.53
N ALA A 19 8.08 -13.63 -26.72
CA ALA A 19 7.82 -12.21 -26.86
C ALA A 19 6.30 -11.92 -26.88
N GLN A 20 5.55 -12.48 -25.93
CA GLN A 20 4.20 -11.98 -25.65
C GLN A 20 4.37 -10.58 -25.04
N LYS A 21 4.21 -9.54 -25.87
CA LYS A 21 4.02 -8.17 -25.39
C LYS A 21 2.96 -8.23 -24.30
N HIS A 22 3.32 -7.94 -23.05
CA HIS A 22 2.37 -7.72 -21.98
C HIS A 22 1.43 -6.59 -22.42
N THR A 23 0.24 -6.95 -22.90
CA THR A 23 -0.78 -5.98 -23.25
C THR A 23 -1.13 -5.25 -21.96
N ALA A 24 -0.88 -3.95 -21.90
CA ALA A 24 -1.22 -3.16 -20.73
C ALA A 24 -2.74 -3.27 -20.49
N ILE A 25 -3.12 -3.93 -19.40
CA ILE A 25 -4.53 -4.00 -19.00
C ILE A 25 -4.89 -2.60 -18.50
N VAL A 26 -5.87 -1.98 -19.16
CA VAL A 26 -6.42 -0.70 -18.73
C VAL A 26 -7.29 -0.96 -17.51
N LYS A 27 -6.95 -0.35 -16.38
CA LYS A 27 -7.74 -0.40 -15.16
C LYS A 27 -8.42 0.95 -14.97
N ILE A 28 -9.72 0.94 -14.68
CA ILE A 28 -10.50 2.15 -14.48
C ILE A 28 -10.93 2.19 -13.02
N PHE A 29 -10.58 3.27 -12.34
CA PHE A 29 -11.00 3.52 -10.97
C PHE A 29 -12.02 4.65 -10.95
N LYS A 30 -13.09 4.43 -10.20
CA LYS A 30 -14.01 5.49 -9.81
C LYS A 30 -13.58 6.03 -8.45
N VAL A 31 -13.22 7.31 -8.41
CA VAL A 31 -12.86 8.02 -7.19
C VAL A 31 -14.02 8.93 -6.79
N THR A 32 -14.65 8.61 -5.67
CA THR A 32 -15.74 9.41 -5.09
C THR A 32 -15.22 10.14 -3.86
N THR A 33 -15.33 11.47 -3.83
CA THR A 33 -14.98 12.31 -2.68
C THR A 33 -16.25 12.90 -2.08
N PHE A 34 -16.42 12.75 -0.78
CA PHE A 34 -17.56 13.27 -0.02
C PHE A 34 -17.09 14.49 0.76
N GLN A 35 -17.62 15.66 0.41
CA GLN A 35 -17.23 16.91 1.05
C GLN A 35 -18.06 17.17 2.32
N PRO A 36 -17.52 17.91 3.31
CA PRO A 36 -18.24 18.24 4.54
C PRO A 36 -19.55 19.01 4.33
N ASN A 37 -19.67 19.74 3.21
CA ASN A 37 -20.88 20.46 2.83
C ASN A 37 -21.96 19.56 2.19
N GLY A 38 -21.75 18.24 2.14
CA GLY A 38 -22.66 17.26 1.55
C GLY A 38 -22.52 17.07 0.03
N SER A 39 -21.68 17.88 -0.64
CA SER A 39 -21.42 17.70 -2.07
C SER A 39 -20.59 16.45 -2.34
N ILE A 40 -20.84 15.81 -3.48
CA ILE A 40 -20.15 14.61 -3.93
C ILE A 40 -19.42 14.93 -5.24
N THR A 41 -18.13 14.62 -5.29
CA THR A 41 -17.32 14.74 -6.50
C THR A 41 -16.91 13.35 -6.97
N ILE A 42 -17.17 13.04 -8.25
CA ILE A 42 -16.79 11.78 -8.87
C ILE A 42 -15.77 12.06 -9.97
N GLN A 43 -14.67 11.32 -9.96
CA GLN A 43 -13.65 11.34 -11.00
C GLN A 43 -13.37 9.92 -11.48
N MET A 44 -13.27 9.74 -12.80
CA MET A 44 -12.78 8.49 -13.38
C MET A 44 -11.27 8.62 -13.61
N ASP A 45 -10.53 7.66 -13.08
CA ASP A 45 -9.07 7.58 -13.19
C ASP A 45 -8.71 6.32 -13.99
N THR A 46 -8.06 6.51 -15.12
CA THR A 46 -7.71 5.41 -16.03
C THR A 46 -6.22 5.17 -15.96
N VAL A 47 -5.83 4.01 -15.44
CA VAL A 47 -4.43 3.64 -15.27
C VAL A 47 -4.08 2.54 -16.27
N LYS A 48 -3.14 2.88 -17.17
CA LYS A 48 -2.51 1.93 -18.08
C LYS A 48 -1.23 1.42 -17.44
N GLU A 49 -1.33 0.39 -16.61
CA GLU A 49 -0.16 -0.19 -15.98
C GLU A 49 -0.12 -1.72 -16.12
N SER A 50 1.10 -2.23 -16.26
CA SER A 50 1.42 -3.66 -16.24
C SER A 50 1.41 -4.25 -14.82
N TYR A 51 0.90 -3.53 -13.81
CA TYR A 51 0.85 -4.05 -12.43
C TYR A 51 -0.04 -5.30 -12.36
N ASN A 52 0.63 -6.42 -12.11
CA ASN A 52 -0.03 -7.72 -11.94
C ASN A 52 -0.91 -7.78 -10.68
N LYS A 53 -0.64 -6.92 -9.67
CA LYS A 53 -1.40 -6.88 -8.42
C LYS A 53 -1.73 -5.45 -8.00
N LEU A 54 -2.99 -5.23 -7.62
CA LEU A 54 -3.47 -3.99 -6.99
C LEU A 54 -3.47 -4.18 -5.48
N ASP A 55 -2.37 -3.83 -4.82
CA ASP A 55 -2.21 -3.95 -3.37
C ASP A 55 -2.08 -2.58 -2.69
N LEU A 56 -1.86 -2.59 -1.37
CA LEU A 56 -1.78 -1.37 -0.58
C LEU A 56 -0.62 -0.45 -1.04
N THR A 57 0.47 -1.02 -1.55
CA THR A 57 1.61 -0.25 -2.08
C THR A 57 1.20 0.51 -3.35
N TYR A 58 0.43 -0.14 -4.24
CA TYR A 58 -0.16 0.53 -5.40
C TYR A 58 -1.04 1.73 -4.97
N PHE A 59 -1.96 1.53 -4.03
CA PHE A 59 -2.88 2.58 -3.55
C PHE A 59 -2.12 3.72 -2.84
N ALA A 60 -1.09 3.40 -2.06
CA ALA A 60 -0.23 4.39 -1.41
C ALA A 60 0.57 5.22 -2.41
N LYS A 61 1.01 4.63 -3.52
CA LYS A 61 1.72 5.33 -4.58
C LYS A 61 0.79 6.24 -5.39
N HIS A 62 -0.37 5.72 -5.81
CA HIS A 62 -1.27 6.43 -6.74
C HIS A 62 -2.22 7.40 -6.05
N TYR A 63 -2.74 7.06 -4.88
CA TYR A 63 -3.76 7.85 -4.19
C TYR A 63 -3.28 8.51 -2.90
N ASN A 64 -2.02 8.28 -2.50
CA ASN A 64 -1.42 8.81 -1.27
C ASN A 64 -2.11 8.33 0.02
N TYR A 65 -2.65 7.10 0.04
CA TYR A 65 -3.28 6.48 1.21
C TYR A 65 -2.75 5.05 1.45
N PRO A 66 -2.46 4.62 2.69
CA PRO A 66 -2.49 5.35 3.96
C PRO A 66 -1.11 5.98 4.29
N LYS A 67 -0.56 6.76 3.36
CA LYS A 67 0.71 7.48 3.53
C LYS A 67 0.61 8.55 4.63
N PRO A 68 1.74 9.02 5.20
CA PRO A 68 3.13 8.84 4.70
C PRO A 68 3.91 7.64 5.27
N TRP A 69 3.49 7.00 6.35
CA TRP A 69 4.34 6.07 7.11
C TRP A 69 4.20 4.59 6.76
N LEU A 70 3.63 4.27 5.60
CA LEU A 70 3.48 2.88 5.17
C LEU A 70 4.88 2.24 5.00
N PRO A 71 5.19 1.12 5.67
CA PRO A 71 6.48 0.46 5.49
C PRO A 71 6.61 -0.15 4.09
N ASP A 72 7.83 -0.18 3.56
CA ASP A 72 8.13 -0.71 2.21
C ASP A 72 7.75 -2.19 2.07
N SER A 73 7.77 -2.93 3.17
CA SER A 73 7.28 -4.31 3.22
C SER A 73 6.24 -4.52 4.31
N LEU A 74 5.10 -5.07 3.91
CA LEU A 74 4.03 -5.48 4.82
C LEU A 74 4.25 -6.89 5.40
N ARG A 75 5.27 -7.60 4.90
CA ARG A 75 5.67 -8.93 5.41
C ARG A 75 7.18 -9.10 5.40
N ASN A 76 7.78 -9.32 6.56
CA ASN A 76 9.23 -9.52 6.66
C ASN A 76 9.59 -10.67 7.62
N PRO A 77 10.00 -11.84 7.09
CA PRO A 77 10.41 -12.99 7.90
C PRO A 77 11.51 -12.71 8.91
N ILE A 78 12.43 -11.79 8.60
CA ILE A 78 13.57 -11.43 9.47
C ILE A 78 13.08 -10.83 10.79
N TYR A 79 12.00 -10.05 10.75
CA TYR A 79 11.46 -9.33 11.91
C TYR A 79 10.25 -10.01 12.54
N LYS A 80 10.07 -11.32 12.34
CA LYS A 80 8.96 -12.11 12.92
C LYS A 80 8.83 -11.87 14.42
N SER A 81 7.63 -11.49 14.88
CA SER A 81 7.34 -11.17 16.29
C SER A 81 8.20 -10.04 16.88
N GLN A 82 8.71 -9.12 16.06
CA GLN A 82 9.56 -8.02 16.51
C GLN A 82 8.95 -6.65 16.24
N LYS A 83 9.41 -5.65 17.00
CA LYS A 83 9.23 -4.22 16.72
C LYS A 83 10.55 -3.68 16.20
N VAL A 84 10.54 -3.18 14.98
CA VAL A 84 11.65 -2.47 14.34
C VAL A 84 11.46 -0.98 14.57
N VAL A 85 12.53 -0.28 14.94
CA VAL A 85 12.55 1.17 15.13
C VAL A 85 13.70 1.73 14.31
N VAL A 86 13.41 2.72 13.47
CA VAL A 86 14.40 3.39 12.62
C VAL A 86 14.40 4.87 12.98
N SER A 87 15.54 5.36 13.46
CA SER A 87 15.74 6.79 13.68
C SER A 87 15.78 7.51 12.34
N VAL A 88 15.01 8.58 12.22
CA VAL A 88 14.98 9.46 11.06
C VAL A 88 15.54 10.82 11.50
N GLY A 89 16.58 11.28 10.82
CA GLY A 89 17.35 12.49 11.16
C GLY A 89 18.87 12.24 11.10
N GLU A 90 19.66 13.26 10.80
CA GLU A 90 21.12 13.19 10.88
C GLU A 90 21.58 13.17 12.34
N ARG A 91 22.64 12.40 12.66
CA ARG A 91 23.16 12.21 14.04
C ARG A 91 23.44 13.51 14.80
N ASP A 92 23.72 14.61 14.09
CA ASP A 92 24.11 15.90 14.67
C ASP A 92 22.98 16.94 14.66
N ASP A 93 21.86 16.66 13.99
CA ASP A 93 20.72 17.58 13.95
C ASP A 93 19.72 17.27 15.08
N LYS A 94 20.08 17.71 16.29
CA LYS A 94 19.25 17.62 17.51
C LYS A 94 17.82 18.16 17.34
N LYS A 95 17.51 18.88 16.24
CA LYS A 95 16.19 19.46 15.97
C LYS A 95 15.24 18.52 15.23
N PHE A 96 15.74 17.49 14.54
CA PHE A 96 14.93 16.64 13.65
C PHE A 96 14.94 15.15 14.01
N HIS A 97 15.08 14.81 15.30
CA HIS A 97 15.00 13.41 15.72
C HIS A 97 13.54 12.97 15.93
N TYR A 98 13.01 12.21 14.98
CA TYR A 98 11.90 11.28 15.23
C TYR A 98 12.33 9.87 14.84
N SER A 99 11.52 8.88 15.21
CA SER A 99 11.72 7.51 14.74
C SER A 99 10.44 7.02 14.08
N THR A 100 10.60 6.23 13.03
CA THR A 100 9.51 5.37 12.56
C THR A 100 9.61 4.04 13.27
N TYR A 101 8.48 3.34 13.39
CA TYR A 101 8.48 1.98 13.87
C TYR A 101 7.54 1.09 13.06
N THR A 102 7.80 -0.21 13.08
CA THR A 102 6.96 -1.23 12.47
C THR A 102 6.94 -2.45 13.38
N VAL A 103 5.76 -2.98 13.67
CA VAL A 103 5.54 -4.15 14.51
C VAL A 103 5.06 -5.29 13.64
N TYR A 104 5.65 -6.46 13.81
CA TYR A 104 5.32 -7.68 13.07
C TYR A 104 4.77 -8.75 13.99
N ASP A 105 3.81 -9.54 13.50
CA ASP A 105 3.27 -10.71 14.22
C ASP A 105 4.12 -11.98 13.99
N SER A 106 3.65 -13.08 14.57
CA SER A 106 4.23 -14.42 14.44
C SER A 106 4.11 -15.04 13.05
N LEU A 107 3.39 -14.39 12.11
CA LEU A 107 3.36 -14.75 10.69
C LEU A 107 4.17 -13.76 9.85
N SER A 108 4.99 -12.93 10.52
CA SER A 108 5.85 -11.91 9.91
C SER A 108 5.07 -10.82 9.19
N ARG A 109 3.81 -10.59 9.54
CA ARG A 109 2.94 -9.57 8.94
C ARG A 109 2.94 -8.31 9.79
N VAL A 110 2.90 -7.14 9.16
CA VAL A 110 2.81 -5.86 9.88
C VAL A 110 1.47 -5.74 10.61
N THR A 111 1.49 -5.53 11.92
CA THR A 111 0.29 -5.29 12.74
C THR A 111 0.17 -3.85 13.22
N ALA A 112 1.28 -3.13 13.29
CA ALA A 112 1.27 -1.69 13.55
C ALA A 112 2.48 -1.00 12.92
N PHE A 113 2.33 0.27 12.59
CA PHE A 113 3.44 1.13 12.18
C PHE A 113 3.14 2.59 12.50
N GLY A 114 4.15 3.44 12.49
CA GLY A 114 3.93 4.86 12.77
C GLY A 114 5.19 5.59 13.15
N THR A 115 5.03 6.66 13.93
CA THR A 115 6.09 7.56 14.31
C THR A 115 6.08 7.87 15.79
N THR A 116 7.25 8.10 16.35
CA THR A 116 7.41 8.70 17.68
C THR A 116 7.16 10.20 17.62
N ALA A 117 6.96 10.81 18.79
CA ALA A 117 6.89 12.26 18.91
C ALA A 117 8.26 12.88 18.56
N CYS A 118 8.25 14.05 17.91
CA CYS A 118 9.39 14.97 17.92
C CYS A 118 8.93 16.29 18.52
N MET A 119 9.36 16.55 19.76
CA MET A 119 8.98 17.77 20.49
C MET A 119 9.49 19.04 19.80
N VAL A 120 10.71 19.01 19.25
CA VAL A 120 11.30 20.16 18.56
C VAL A 120 10.62 20.42 17.21
N CYS A 121 10.15 19.36 16.54
CA CYS A 121 9.47 19.44 15.26
C CYS A 121 7.97 19.75 15.38
N ASN A 122 7.42 19.87 16.60
CA ASN A 122 5.97 19.88 16.86
C ASN A 122 5.23 18.72 16.18
N PHE A 123 5.89 17.56 16.06
CA PHE A 123 5.34 16.40 15.36
C PHE A 123 4.71 15.44 16.37
N LEU A 124 3.38 15.32 16.32
CA LEU A 124 2.64 14.40 17.17
C LEU A 124 2.93 12.95 16.74
N PRO A 125 3.08 12.02 17.71
CA PRO A 125 3.22 10.61 17.39
C PRO A 125 1.95 10.11 16.71
N SER A 126 2.13 9.31 15.67
CA SER A 126 1.04 8.66 14.95
C SER A 126 1.20 7.14 15.03
N GLU A 127 0.09 6.44 15.12
CA GLU A 127 0.03 4.99 15.10
C GLU A 127 -1.01 4.55 14.08
N TYR A 128 -0.63 3.59 13.25
CA TYR A 128 -1.50 2.88 12.32
C TYR A 128 -1.57 1.44 12.79
N ARG A 129 -2.76 0.94 13.08
CA ARG A 129 -3.00 -0.47 13.40
C ARG A 129 -3.62 -1.18 12.21
N VAL A 130 -3.14 -2.37 11.94
CA VAL A 130 -3.51 -3.17 10.78
C VAL A 130 -4.29 -4.40 11.25
N VAL A 131 -5.45 -4.63 10.64
CA VAL A 131 -6.28 -5.82 10.87
C VAL A 131 -6.36 -6.62 9.59
N TYR A 132 -6.21 -7.94 9.73
CA TYR A 132 -6.27 -8.90 8.63
C TYR A 132 -7.58 -9.69 8.67
N ASN A 133 -8.13 -9.96 7.49
CA ASN A 133 -9.22 -10.92 7.36
C ASN A 133 -8.72 -12.38 7.43
N THR A 134 -9.64 -13.33 7.37
CA THR A 134 -9.36 -14.78 7.41
C THR A 134 -8.48 -15.27 6.26
N ASN A 135 -8.52 -14.59 5.11
CA ASN A 135 -7.67 -14.88 3.95
C ASN A 135 -6.24 -14.29 4.09
N GLY A 136 -5.96 -13.59 5.18
CA GLY A 136 -4.66 -12.98 5.44
C GLY A 136 -4.38 -11.71 4.63
N ASN A 137 -5.42 -11.08 4.08
CA ASN A 137 -5.37 -9.77 3.45
C ASN A 137 -5.69 -8.68 4.49
N ILE A 138 -5.17 -7.46 4.30
CA ILE A 138 -5.44 -6.33 5.21
C ILE A 138 -6.85 -5.83 4.93
N GLU A 139 -7.78 -6.00 5.85
CA GLU A 139 -9.16 -5.49 5.68
C GLU A 139 -9.34 -4.07 6.20
N LYS A 140 -8.47 -3.65 7.14
CA LYS A 140 -8.66 -2.42 7.88
C LYS A 140 -7.36 -1.84 8.42
N ILE A 141 -7.23 -0.53 8.33
CA ILE A 141 -6.13 0.24 8.93
C ILE A 141 -6.72 1.38 9.73
N THR A 142 -6.33 1.52 10.99
CA THR A 142 -6.82 2.58 11.87
C THR A 142 -5.67 3.48 12.26
N LYS A 143 -5.79 4.78 11.94
CA LYS A 143 -4.84 5.81 12.35
C LYS A 143 -5.33 6.51 13.62
N SER A 144 -4.50 6.51 14.65
CA SER A 144 -4.66 7.32 15.85
C SER A 144 -3.44 8.22 16.04
N TYR A 145 -3.63 9.32 16.76
CA TYR A 145 -2.54 10.08 17.35
C TYR A 145 -2.55 9.74 18.84
N MET A 146 -1.39 9.47 19.45
CA MET A 146 -1.36 8.93 20.82
C MET A 146 -2.01 9.85 21.88
N SER A 147 -2.29 11.12 21.56
CA SER A 147 -3.00 12.05 22.44
C SER A 147 -4.52 11.97 22.39
N SER A 148 -5.12 11.20 21.47
CA SER A 148 -6.59 11.06 21.37
C SER A 148 -7.00 9.61 21.15
N SER A 149 -7.81 9.07 22.06
CA SER A 149 -8.42 7.73 21.97
C SER A 149 -9.43 7.57 20.82
N ASN A 150 -9.78 8.67 20.15
CA ASN A 150 -10.63 8.64 18.96
C ASN A 150 -9.77 8.37 17.73
N ALA A 151 -9.97 7.23 17.08
CA ALA A 151 -9.41 6.96 15.75
C ALA A 151 -9.79 8.10 14.80
N GLN A 152 -8.79 8.83 14.33
CA GLN A 152 -9.05 10.01 13.49
C GLN A 152 -9.25 9.61 12.04
N ASN A 153 -8.58 8.56 11.57
CA ASN A 153 -8.84 8.02 10.24
C ASN A 153 -8.97 6.50 10.29
N LEU A 154 -9.91 5.99 9.51
CA LEU A 154 -10.13 4.57 9.29
C LEU A 154 -10.05 4.32 7.78
N TYR A 155 -9.32 3.28 7.41
CA TYR A 155 -9.28 2.80 6.04
C TYR A 155 -9.86 1.39 6.02
N THR A 156 -10.80 1.12 5.12
CA THR A 156 -11.32 -0.23 4.90
C THR A 156 -11.03 -0.66 3.48
N ILE A 157 -10.69 -1.93 3.32
CA ILE A 157 -10.17 -2.47 2.07
C ILE A 157 -10.94 -3.75 1.78
N ALA A 158 -11.58 -3.79 0.62
CA ALA A 158 -12.20 -4.99 0.09
C ALA A 158 -11.39 -5.52 -1.10
N TYR A 159 -11.58 -6.81 -1.37
CA TYR A 159 -10.80 -7.54 -2.36
C TYR A 159 -11.71 -8.35 -3.28
N PHE A 160 -11.32 -8.46 -4.54
CA PHE A 160 -11.80 -9.52 -5.41
C PHE A 160 -11.25 -10.88 -4.95
N PRO A 161 -11.87 -12.01 -5.35
CA PRO A 161 -11.32 -13.35 -5.11
C PRO A 161 -9.89 -13.53 -5.66
N SER A 162 -9.50 -12.76 -6.69
CA SER A 162 -8.14 -12.73 -7.24
C SER A 162 -7.09 -12.14 -6.29
N GLY A 163 -7.51 -11.53 -5.17
CA GLY A 163 -6.63 -10.87 -4.21
C GLY A 163 -6.23 -9.44 -4.60
N ASN A 164 -6.78 -8.90 -5.68
CA ASN A 164 -6.69 -7.47 -6.01
C ASN A 164 -7.67 -6.68 -5.15
N ILE A 165 -7.25 -5.50 -4.68
CA ILE A 165 -8.14 -4.55 -4.02
C ILE A 165 -9.20 -4.10 -5.03
N ASN A 166 -10.48 -4.21 -4.64
CA ASN A 166 -11.61 -3.75 -5.45
C ASN A 166 -12.17 -2.42 -4.95
N GLU A 167 -12.12 -2.18 -3.64
CA GLU A 167 -12.63 -0.98 -3.00
C GLU A 167 -11.68 -0.57 -1.86
N PHE A 168 -11.40 0.73 -1.80
CA PHE A 168 -10.64 1.35 -0.74
C PHE A 168 -11.39 2.58 -0.23
N ASP A 169 -11.85 2.51 1.01
CA ASP A 169 -12.57 3.61 1.66
C ASP A 169 -11.68 4.30 2.68
N CYS A 170 -11.76 5.62 2.69
CA CYS A 170 -11.16 6.48 3.70
C CYS A 170 -12.26 7.15 4.50
N PHE A 171 -12.23 6.95 5.81
CA PHE A 171 -13.09 7.62 6.77
C PHE A 171 -12.27 8.59 7.60
N ASN A 172 -12.81 9.78 7.82
CA ASN A 172 -12.38 10.68 8.88
C ASN A 172 -13.38 10.53 10.03
N TYR A 173 -12.92 10.01 11.17
CA TYR A 173 -13.78 9.45 12.22
C TYR A 173 -14.78 8.42 11.65
N LYS A 174 -16.09 8.73 11.68
CA LYS A 174 -17.17 7.88 11.16
C LYS A 174 -17.69 8.33 9.79
N THR A 175 -17.15 9.40 9.23
CA THR A 175 -17.61 9.99 7.98
C THR A 175 -16.75 9.47 6.84
N LEU A 176 -17.38 8.80 5.86
CA LEU A 176 -16.72 8.43 4.62
C LEU A 176 -16.35 9.72 3.89
N VAL A 177 -15.07 9.94 3.62
CA VAL A 177 -14.57 11.13 2.92
C VAL A 177 -14.08 10.82 1.51
N LYS A 178 -13.67 9.57 1.27
CA LYS A 178 -13.20 9.11 -0.04
C LYS A 178 -13.47 7.63 -0.24
N ARG A 179 -13.88 7.26 -1.44
CA ARG A 179 -13.99 5.89 -1.91
C ARG A 179 -13.27 5.76 -3.24
N ILE A 180 -12.50 4.69 -3.41
CA ILE A 180 -11.81 4.34 -4.64
C ILE A 180 -12.24 2.93 -5.02
N GLU A 181 -12.95 2.79 -6.14
CA GLU A 181 -13.52 1.53 -6.62
C GLU A 181 -12.89 1.16 -7.96
N LEU A 182 -12.45 -0.09 -8.13
CA LEU A 182 -12.08 -0.64 -9.42
C LEU A 182 -13.36 -1.06 -10.18
N LEU A 183 -13.51 -0.58 -11.42
CA LEU A 183 -14.62 -0.91 -12.32
C LEU A 183 -14.32 -2.13 -13.20
#